data_AF-A0A097IJ60-F1
#
_entry.id   AF-A0A097IJ60-F1
#
_cell.length_a   1.000
_cell.length_b   1.000
_cell.length_c   1.000
_cell.angle_alpha   90.00
_cell.angle_beta   90.00
_cell.angle_gamma   90.00
#
_symmetry.space_group_name_H-M   'P 1'
#
loop_
_entity.id
_entity.type
_entity.pdbx_description
1 polymer ?
#
loop_
_entity_poly.entity_id
_entity_poly.type
_entity_poly.pdbx_seq_one_letter_code
_entity_poly.pdbx_strand_id
1 'polypeptide(L)'
;MAYSDALTGFNAGAARVGVTGAVRRAPLGTATPVLAADHKYSDVFKNMGYLSPDGVEISFDEDKSEFIPWQELNAIREDITKSVKKIKITLWEFTRGNAEVYFGLAKGSVKENPDTGVWSFYEDAIPNFQREQYSIDVVDGDAAMRLVVFEAQVSSRESIAIKRDEMIGLTIELSVYPAGESYEGKESRGKSTFWQFTDSWGGGNVRSTTDGSSTLAVATDALPDAAVGAAYSAQLAATGGTAPYRWAIDAGTLPAGLTLSEAGVVSGTPTAEALEDVTFRVTDKDSLIASKQIELEVTA
;
A
#
# COMPACT_ATOMS: atom_id res chain seq x y z
N MET A 1 -19.99 20.25 24.73
CA MET A 1 -21.17 21.06 24.37
C MET A 1 -20.70 22.36 23.73
N ALA A 2 -20.88 22.46 22.41
CA ALA A 2 -21.17 23.69 21.67
C ALA A 2 -21.70 23.20 20.31
N TYR A 3 -23.02 23.07 20.19
CA TYR A 3 -23.68 22.85 18.90
C TYR A 3 -23.56 24.17 18.13
N SER A 4 -22.83 24.20 17.01
CA SER A 4 -22.96 25.28 16.05
C SER A 4 -24.11 24.91 15.12
N ASP A 5 -25.24 25.59 15.26
CA ASP A 5 -26.34 25.48 14.31
C ASP A 5 -25.84 25.89 12.91
N ALA A 6 -25.74 24.92 12.00
CA ALA A 6 -25.50 25.20 10.60
C ALA A 6 -26.69 25.98 10.02
N LEU A 7 -26.39 27.03 9.26
CA LEU A 7 -27.37 27.87 8.55
C LEU A 7 -28.37 26.99 7.77
N THR A 8 -29.66 27.26 7.95
CA THR A 8 -30.76 26.57 7.23
C THR A 8 -30.52 26.61 5.72
N GLY A 9 -30.31 25.43 5.13
CA GLY A 9 -29.96 25.26 3.71
C GLY A 9 -28.66 24.49 3.48
N PHE A 10 -27.79 24.37 4.48
CA PHE A 10 -26.58 23.55 4.42
C PHE A 10 -26.77 22.28 5.25
N ASN A 11 -26.72 21.11 4.60
CA ASN A 11 -26.70 19.83 5.30
C ASN A 11 -25.35 19.70 6.04
N ALA A 12 -25.33 19.95 7.35
CA ALA A 12 -24.14 19.77 8.17
C ALA A 12 -23.56 18.34 8.07
N GLY A 13 -24.39 17.34 7.73
CA GLY A 13 -23.96 15.96 7.43
C GLY A 13 -23.36 15.77 6.03
N ALA A 14 -23.36 16.79 5.16
CA ALA A 14 -22.59 16.78 3.90
C ALA A 14 -21.13 17.21 4.11
N ALA A 15 -20.82 17.86 5.25
CA ALA A 15 -19.44 18.12 5.65
C ALA A 15 -18.85 16.82 6.21
N ARG A 16 -18.04 16.16 5.40
CA ARG A 16 -17.35 14.90 5.71
C ARG A 16 -16.31 15.13 6.82
N VAL A 17 -16.52 14.56 8.01
CA VAL A 17 -15.60 14.69 9.16
C VAL A 17 -15.31 13.30 9.72
N GLY A 18 -14.08 12.82 9.53
CA GLY A 18 -13.63 11.49 9.98
C GLY A 18 -13.40 10.49 8.85
N VAL A 19 -12.70 10.89 7.79
CA VAL A 19 -12.46 10.05 6.60
C VAL A 19 -11.24 9.13 6.79
N THR A 20 -11.36 7.87 6.39
CA THR A 20 -10.24 6.91 6.28
C THR A 20 -9.83 6.76 4.82
N GLY A 21 -8.67 6.19 4.52
CA GLY A 21 -8.23 6.10 3.13
C GLY A 21 -6.92 5.34 2.91
N ALA A 22 -6.54 5.20 1.65
CA ALA A 22 -5.28 4.55 1.25
C ALA A 22 -4.73 5.15 -0.05
N VAL A 23 -3.41 5.19 -0.17
CA VAL A 23 -2.71 5.59 -1.40
C VAL A 23 -1.99 4.35 -1.96
N ARG A 24 -2.11 4.15 -3.27
CA ARG A 24 -1.51 3.02 -4.01
C ARG A 24 -0.76 3.53 -5.23
N ARG A 25 0.27 2.79 -5.66
CA ARG A 25 1.08 3.11 -6.85
C ARG A 25 1.16 1.94 -7.83
N ALA A 26 1.30 2.23 -9.12
CA ALA A 26 1.45 1.24 -10.18
C ALA A 26 2.36 1.76 -11.33
N PRO A 27 2.92 0.87 -12.17
CA PRO A 27 3.59 1.28 -13.40
C PRO A 27 2.68 2.10 -14.31
N LEU A 28 3.28 3.00 -15.10
CA LEU A 28 2.54 3.78 -16.11
C LEU A 28 1.83 2.89 -17.12
N GLY A 29 0.66 3.34 -17.57
CA GLY A 29 -0.13 2.58 -18.53
C GLY A 29 -0.78 1.34 -17.93
N THR A 30 -0.80 1.17 -16.61
CA THR A 30 -1.64 0.14 -15.98
C THR A 30 -3.12 0.41 -16.31
N ALA A 31 -3.93 -0.65 -16.39
CA ALA A 31 -5.38 -0.48 -16.59
C ALA A 31 -5.96 0.39 -15.48
N THR A 32 -6.69 1.43 -15.84
CA THR A 32 -7.31 2.35 -14.89
C THR A 32 -8.22 1.56 -13.96
N PRO A 33 -7.99 1.57 -12.63
CA PRO A 33 -8.87 0.88 -11.71
C PRO A 33 -10.22 1.60 -11.70
N VAL A 34 -11.26 0.87 -12.08
CA VAL A 34 -12.65 1.34 -11.96
C VAL A 34 -13.22 0.79 -10.66
N LEU A 35 -14.04 1.56 -9.97
CA LEU A 35 -14.86 1.09 -8.87
C LEU A 35 -15.83 0.04 -9.43
N ALA A 36 -15.47 -1.23 -9.28
CA ALA A 36 -16.29 -2.38 -9.63
C ALA A 36 -16.94 -2.96 -8.36
N ALA A 37 -18.00 -3.77 -8.51
CA ALA A 37 -18.77 -4.29 -7.38
C ALA A 37 -17.94 -5.11 -6.38
N ASP A 38 -16.84 -5.71 -6.81
CA ASP A 38 -15.91 -6.47 -5.98
C ASP A 38 -14.80 -5.61 -5.35
N HIS A 39 -14.67 -4.34 -5.74
CA HIS A 39 -13.79 -3.29 -5.18
C HIS A 39 -12.30 -3.63 -5.02
N LYS A 40 -11.84 -4.77 -5.54
CA LYS A 40 -10.46 -5.24 -5.46
C LYS A 40 -9.55 -4.48 -6.43
N TYR A 41 -8.38 -4.12 -5.93
CA TYR A 41 -7.27 -3.74 -6.81
C TYR A 41 -6.60 -4.99 -7.37
N SER A 42 -6.06 -4.87 -8.57
CA SER A 42 -5.10 -5.86 -9.07
C SER A 42 -3.82 -5.81 -8.24
N ASP A 43 -3.11 -6.94 -8.14
CA ASP A 43 -1.81 -7.05 -7.44
C ASP A 43 -0.73 -6.10 -7.99
N VAL A 44 -1.01 -5.46 -9.14
CA VAL A 44 -0.17 -4.45 -9.79
C VAL A 44 -0.16 -3.14 -9.01
N PHE A 45 -1.29 -2.75 -8.37
CA PHE A 45 -1.36 -1.57 -7.51
C PHE A 45 -0.85 -1.92 -6.11
N LYS A 46 0.32 -1.40 -5.74
CA LYS A 46 0.94 -1.62 -4.43
C LYS A 46 0.54 -0.55 -3.44
N ASN A 47 0.09 -0.95 -2.25
CA ASN A 47 -0.26 -0.05 -1.16
C ASN A 47 0.99 0.63 -0.59
N MET A 48 0.87 1.93 -0.27
CA MET A 48 1.93 2.73 0.32
C MET A 48 1.94 2.70 1.86
N GLY A 49 1.00 1.98 2.47
CA GLY A 49 0.98 1.78 3.93
C GLY A 49 0.18 2.84 4.68
N TYR A 50 0.47 2.98 5.98
CA TYR A 50 -0.15 4.02 6.81
C TYR A 50 0.30 5.42 6.39
N LEU A 51 -0.66 6.35 6.46
CA LEU A 51 -0.51 7.77 6.19
C LEU A 51 -0.71 8.57 7.47
N SER A 52 -0.14 9.77 7.54
CA SER A 52 -0.36 10.69 8.66
C SER A 52 -1.82 11.14 8.82
N PRO A 53 -2.23 11.66 9.99
CA PRO A 53 -3.60 12.09 10.27
C PRO A 53 -3.98 13.33 9.47
N ASP A 54 -2.98 14.08 8.98
CA ASP A 54 -3.17 15.22 8.09
C ASP A 54 -3.67 14.79 6.70
N GLY A 55 -3.62 13.48 6.41
CA GLY A 55 -4.21 12.87 5.23
C GLY A 55 -3.45 13.18 3.94
N VAL A 56 -4.20 13.46 2.88
CA VAL A 56 -3.70 13.77 1.54
C VAL A 56 -4.18 15.16 1.17
N GLU A 57 -3.26 16.05 0.84
CA GLU A 57 -3.58 17.39 0.36
C GLU A 57 -3.47 17.44 -1.17
N ILE A 58 -4.50 17.94 -1.85
CA ILE A 58 -4.50 18.16 -3.29
C ILE A 58 -4.60 19.66 -3.53
N SER A 59 -3.60 20.23 -4.17
CA SER A 59 -3.54 21.66 -4.49
C SER A 59 -3.40 21.88 -6.00
N PHE A 60 -3.79 23.07 -6.45
CA PHE A 60 -3.71 23.51 -7.83
C PHE A 60 -2.84 24.76 -7.88
N ASP A 61 -1.75 24.69 -8.63
CA ASP A 61 -0.84 25.79 -8.89
C ASP A 61 -1.15 26.35 -10.28
N GLU A 62 -1.94 27.43 -10.32
CA GLU A 62 -2.46 28.02 -11.56
C GLU A 62 -1.86 29.41 -11.82
N ASP A 63 -1.14 29.55 -12.95
CA ASP A 63 -0.73 30.87 -13.43
C ASP A 63 -1.90 31.51 -14.18
N LYS A 64 -2.27 32.72 -13.77
CA LYS A 64 -3.31 33.53 -14.43
C LYS A 64 -2.66 34.67 -15.20
N SER A 65 -3.09 34.87 -16.44
CA SER A 65 -2.82 36.09 -17.19
C SER A 65 -4.06 36.97 -17.18
N GLU A 66 -3.94 38.11 -16.53
CA GLU A 66 -4.97 39.14 -16.48
C GLU A 66 -4.84 40.06 -17.67
N PHE A 67 -5.94 40.30 -18.38
CA PHE A 67 -6.03 41.28 -19.44
C PHE A 67 -6.65 42.56 -18.89
N ILE A 68 -5.80 43.55 -18.61
CA ILE A 68 -6.23 44.89 -18.18
C ILE A 68 -6.13 45.82 -19.41
N PRO A 69 -7.25 46.24 -20.02
CA PRO A 69 -7.24 47.19 -21.11
C PRO A 69 -6.83 48.57 -20.58
N TRP A 70 -6.21 49.40 -21.41
CA TRP A 70 -5.71 50.72 -20.99
C TRP A 70 -6.79 51.61 -20.36
N GLN A 71 -8.06 51.47 -20.78
CA GLN A 71 -9.15 52.29 -20.23
C GLN A 71 -9.59 51.91 -18.81
N GLU A 72 -9.20 50.74 -18.29
CA GLU A 72 -9.68 50.22 -17.01
C GLU A 72 -8.53 50.04 -16.01
N LEU A 73 -8.84 50.23 -14.73
CA LEU A 73 -7.91 49.95 -13.63
C LEU A 73 -7.95 48.49 -13.16
N ASN A 74 -8.95 47.73 -13.61
CA ASN A 74 -9.18 46.33 -13.22
C ASN A 74 -9.20 45.41 -14.46
N ALA A 75 -8.83 44.14 -14.28
CA ALA A 75 -8.82 43.15 -15.35
C ALA A 75 -10.23 42.88 -15.89
N ILE A 76 -10.39 42.88 -17.22
CA ILE A 76 -11.67 42.54 -17.86
C ILE A 76 -11.77 41.05 -18.19
N ARG A 77 -10.63 40.33 -18.14
CA ARG A 77 -10.54 38.89 -18.42
C ARG A 77 -9.33 38.30 -17.74
N GLU A 78 -9.48 37.09 -17.19
CA GLU A 78 -8.39 36.26 -16.68
C GLU A 78 -8.35 34.98 -17.52
N ASP A 79 -7.20 34.64 -18.11
CA ASP A 79 -6.97 33.35 -18.76
C ASP A 79 -5.96 32.54 -17.93
N ILE A 80 -6.28 31.29 -17.58
CA ILE A 80 -5.35 30.37 -16.91
C ILE A 80 -4.33 29.89 -17.93
N THR A 81 -3.06 30.26 -17.79
CA THR A 81 -1.98 29.93 -18.74
C THR A 81 -1.25 28.64 -18.37
N LYS A 82 -1.34 28.24 -17.09
CA LYS A 82 -0.81 26.98 -16.57
C LYS A 82 -1.66 26.54 -15.40
N SER A 83 -1.94 25.25 -15.27
CA SER A 83 -2.57 24.65 -14.09
C SER A 83 -1.83 23.35 -13.79
N VAL A 84 -1.01 23.33 -12.73
CA VAL A 84 -0.29 22.15 -12.27
C VAL A 84 -0.94 21.67 -10.98
N LYS A 85 -1.43 20.43 -11.00
CA LYS A 85 -1.93 19.79 -9.79
C LYS A 85 -0.77 19.22 -8.98
N LYS A 86 -0.77 19.50 -7.69
CA LYS A 86 0.18 18.97 -6.71
C LYS A 86 -0.54 18.13 -5.68
N ILE A 87 0.11 17.07 -5.21
CA ILE A 87 -0.43 16.21 -4.16
C ILE A 87 0.64 16.04 -3.08
N LYS A 88 0.33 16.44 -1.85
CA LYS A 88 1.22 16.29 -0.71
C LYS A 88 0.75 15.13 0.17
N ILE A 89 1.68 14.24 0.53
CA ILE A 89 1.41 13.02 1.29
C ILE A 89 2.55 12.78 2.29
N THR A 90 2.19 12.39 3.50
CA THR A 90 3.15 11.94 4.52
C THR A 90 2.94 10.45 4.79
N LEU A 91 3.95 9.64 4.44
CA LEU A 91 3.95 8.20 4.67
C LEU A 91 4.56 7.91 6.04
N TRP A 92 3.96 6.99 6.79
CA TRP A 92 4.45 6.57 8.10
C TRP A 92 5.17 5.23 8.10
N GLU A 93 5.01 4.45 7.04
CA GLU A 93 5.68 3.16 6.92
C GLU A 93 6.96 3.27 6.10
N PHE A 94 8.06 2.74 6.65
CA PHE A 94 9.31 2.61 5.93
C PHE A 94 9.38 1.26 5.21
N THR A 95 8.66 1.16 4.10
CA THR A 95 8.72 -0.03 3.22
C THR A 95 9.79 0.17 2.13
N ARG A 96 10.22 -0.93 1.49
CA ARG A 96 11.17 -0.85 0.34
C ARG A 96 10.62 0.06 -0.76
N GLY A 97 9.33 -0.05 -1.04
CA GLY A 97 8.68 0.78 -2.06
C GLY A 97 8.64 2.26 -1.67
N ASN A 98 8.37 2.57 -0.40
CA ASN A 98 8.37 3.96 0.08
C ASN A 98 9.78 4.54 0.09
N ALA A 99 10.80 3.74 0.41
CA ALA A 99 12.20 4.14 0.31
C ALA A 99 12.59 4.48 -1.15
N GLU A 100 12.20 3.65 -2.13
CA GLU A 100 12.44 3.94 -3.55
C GLU A 100 11.84 5.28 -3.97
N VAL A 101 10.59 5.55 -3.58
CA VAL A 101 9.90 6.81 -3.93
C VAL A 101 10.57 8.00 -3.26
N TYR A 102 10.79 7.92 -1.95
CA TYR A 102 11.30 9.05 -1.16
C TYR A 102 12.76 9.39 -1.50
N PHE A 103 13.60 8.39 -1.71
CA PHE A 103 15.01 8.57 -2.05
C PHE A 103 15.25 8.76 -3.57
N GLY A 104 14.22 8.57 -4.40
CA GLY A 104 14.36 8.69 -5.85
C GLY A 104 15.25 7.60 -6.43
N LEU A 105 15.13 6.38 -5.88
CA LEU A 105 15.95 5.25 -6.30
C LEU A 105 15.34 4.59 -7.52
N ALA A 106 16.19 4.01 -8.37
CA ALA A 106 15.72 3.16 -9.45
C ALA A 106 14.91 1.97 -8.89
N LYS A 107 13.81 1.62 -9.56
CA LYS A 107 12.96 0.50 -9.13
C LYS A 107 13.74 -0.81 -9.02
N GLY A 108 13.60 -1.49 -7.88
CA GLY A 108 14.30 -2.75 -7.57
C GLY A 108 15.77 -2.57 -7.18
N SER A 109 16.24 -1.35 -6.96
CA SER A 109 17.60 -1.05 -6.48
C SER A 109 17.77 -1.40 -4.99
N VAL A 110 16.69 -1.39 -4.20
CA VAL A 110 16.71 -1.85 -2.81
C VAL A 110 16.90 -3.37 -2.79
N LYS A 111 18.03 -3.82 -2.23
CA LYS A 111 18.40 -5.24 -2.16
C LYS A 111 18.21 -5.77 -0.75
N GLU A 112 17.63 -6.95 -0.64
CA GLU A 112 17.54 -7.70 0.61
C GLU A 112 18.66 -8.74 0.66
N ASN A 113 19.34 -8.81 1.80
CA ASN A 113 20.21 -9.92 2.12
C ASN A 113 19.33 -11.13 2.51
N PRO A 114 19.37 -12.24 1.74
CA PRO A 114 18.47 -13.37 1.95
C PRO A 114 18.71 -14.11 3.27
N ASP A 115 19.93 -14.03 3.82
CA ASP A 115 20.30 -14.74 5.05
C ASP A 115 19.88 -13.97 6.31
N THR A 116 19.73 -12.65 6.22
CA THR A 116 19.46 -11.78 7.38
C THR A 116 18.14 -11.03 7.29
N GLY A 117 17.50 -10.98 6.12
CA GLY A 117 16.29 -10.17 5.87
C GLY A 117 16.53 -8.65 5.86
N VAL A 118 17.78 -8.21 6.04
CA VAL A 118 18.14 -6.79 6.04
C VAL A 118 18.12 -6.28 4.60
N TRP A 119 17.33 -5.24 4.35
CA TRP A 119 17.33 -4.54 3.07
C TRP A 119 18.22 -3.29 3.13
N SER A 120 18.88 -2.98 2.01
CA SER A 120 19.84 -1.90 1.88
C SER A 120 19.82 -1.31 0.46
N PHE A 121 20.26 -0.06 0.33
CA PHE A 121 20.42 0.62 -0.96
C PHE A 121 21.53 1.66 -0.87
N TYR A 122 22.08 2.04 -2.02
CA TYR A 122 22.95 3.20 -2.16
C TYR A 122 22.14 4.34 -2.77
N GLU A 123 22.31 5.55 -2.25
CA GLU A 123 21.75 6.75 -2.88
C GLU A 123 22.67 7.21 -4.02
N ASP A 124 22.06 7.56 -5.15
CA ASP A 124 22.75 8.25 -6.22
C ASP A 124 22.98 9.73 -5.83
N ALA A 125 24.03 10.34 -6.37
CA ALA A 125 24.35 11.74 -6.11
C ALA A 125 23.23 12.70 -6.52
N ILE A 126 22.42 12.30 -7.51
CA ILE A 126 21.24 13.03 -7.97
C ILE A 126 20.07 12.04 -7.93
N PRO A 127 19.01 12.30 -7.15
CA PRO A 127 17.86 11.42 -7.10
C PRO A 127 17.14 11.38 -8.46
N ASN A 128 16.70 10.20 -8.87
CA ASN A 128 15.98 9.97 -10.11
C ASN A 128 14.53 9.56 -9.82
N PHE A 129 13.65 10.55 -9.70
CA PHE A 129 12.23 10.30 -9.50
C PHE A 129 11.57 9.86 -10.80
N GLN A 130 11.00 8.67 -10.82
CA GLN A 130 10.26 8.17 -11.98
C GLN A 130 8.80 8.66 -11.95
N ARG A 131 8.20 8.79 -13.13
CA ARG A 131 6.76 9.00 -13.24
C ARG A 131 6.03 7.68 -12.99
N GLU A 132 5.05 7.71 -12.11
CA GLU A 132 4.23 6.55 -11.77
C GLU A 132 2.74 6.92 -11.77
N GLN A 133 1.89 5.89 -11.83
CA GLN A 133 0.44 6.04 -11.67
C GLN A 133 0.10 5.89 -10.20
N TYR A 134 -0.77 6.76 -9.68
CA TYR A 134 -1.22 6.72 -8.29
C TYR A 134 -2.74 6.55 -8.22
N SER A 135 -3.21 5.90 -7.17
CA SER A 135 -4.63 5.85 -6.83
C SER A 135 -4.79 6.19 -5.35
N ILE A 136 -5.75 7.07 -5.06
CA ILE A 136 -6.01 7.60 -3.73
C ILE A 136 -7.47 7.33 -3.43
N ASP A 137 -7.71 6.56 -2.37
CA ASP A 137 -9.04 6.24 -1.89
C ASP A 137 -9.31 7.00 -0.61
N VAL A 138 -10.49 7.63 -0.54
CA VAL A 138 -11.00 8.31 0.65
C VAL A 138 -12.40 7.77 0.92
N VAL A 139 -12.63 7.36 2.16
CA VAL A 139 -13.86 6.71 2.58
C VAL A 139 -14.40 7.36 3.82
N ASP A 140 -15.69 7.62 3.78
CA ASP A 140 -16.46 8.31 4.80
C ASP A 140 -17.77 7.55 5.02
N GLY A 141 -17.77 6.68 6.04
CA GLY A 141 -18.87 5.74 6.26
C GLY A 141 -19.12 4.87 5.02
N ASP A 142 -20.34 4.94 4.49
CA ASP A 142 -20.76 4.24 3.27
C ASP A 142 -20.45 5.04 2.00
N ALA A 143 -19.96 6.27 2.07
CA ALA A 143 -19.56 7.03 0.90
C ALA A 143 -18.06 6.88 0.64
N ALA A 144 -17.65 6.90 -0.63
CA ALA A 144 -16.25 6.87 -0.98
C ALA A 144 -15.94 7.65 -2.24
N MET A 145 -14.66 8.00 -2.35
CA MET A 145 -14.07 8.70 -3.45
C MET A 145 -12.77 7.99 -3.83
N ARG A 146 -12.57 7.77 -5.13
CA ARG A 146 -11.31 7.31 -5.69
C ARG A 146 -10.80 8.34 -6.69
N LEU A 147 -9.56 8.75 -6.50
CA LEU A 147 -8.80 9.57 -7.42
C LEU A 147 -7.68 8.73 -8.02
N VAL A 148 -7.71 8.54 -9.34
CA VAL A 148 -6.60 7.98 -10.11
C VAL A 148 -5.82 9.12 -10.75
N VAL A 149 -4.51 9.14 -10.54
CA VAL A 149 -3.56 10.07 -11.11
C VAL A 149 -2.70 9.31 -12.11
N PHE A 150 -2.77 9.68 -13.39
CA PHE A 150 -2.18 8.86 -14.45
C PHE A 150 -0.65 8.97 -14.52
N GLU A 151 -0.11 10.17 -14.42
CA GLU A 151 1.33 10.39 -14.32
C GLU A 151 1.59 11.38 -13.21
N ALA A 152 2.36 10.97 -12.20
CA ALA A 152 2.89 11.86 -11.20
C ALA A 152 4.34 11.53 -10.88
N GLN A 153 5.10 12.55 -10.52
CA GLN A 153 6.50 12.45 -10.15
C GLN A 153 6.71 13.24 -8.86
N VAL A 154 7.59 12.75 -7.98
CA VAL A 154 8.01 13.51 -6.80
C VAL A 154 8.68 14.80 -7.26
N SER A 155 8.12 15.94 -6.85
CA SER A 155 8.64 17.28 -7.13
C SER A 155 9.48 17.82 -5.99
N SER A 156 9.14 17.45 -4.75
CA SER A 156 9.88 17.82 -3.54
C SER A 156 9.64 16.82 -2.41
N ARG A 157 10.49 16.91 -1.39
CA ARG A 157 10.45 16.10 -0.17
C ARG A 157 10.87 16.95 1.02
N GLU A 158 10.29 16.70 2.19
CA GLU A 158 10.68 17.39 3.42
C GLU A 158 11.76 16.61 4.17
N SER A 159 12.35 17.17 5.22
CA SER A 159 13.36 16.47 6.03
C SER A 159 12.75 15.33 6.86
N ILE A 160 13.44 14.19 6.95
CA ILE A 160 13.08 13.12 7.90
C ILE A 160 13.50 13.53 9.31
N ALA A 161 12.55 13.62 10.24
CA ALA A 161 12.84 13.76 11.66
C ALA A 161 12.82 12.38 12.34
N ILE A 162 13.95 11.98 12.93
CA ILE A 162 14.04 10.75 13.72
C ILE A 162 14.09 11.15 15.19
N LYS A 163 12.95 11.01 15.88
CA LYS A 163 12.79 11.34 17.30
C LYS A 163 12.19 10.15 18.06
N ARG A 164 12.27 10.18 19.39
CA ARG A 164 11.79 9.08 20.25
C ARG A 164 10.26 9.09 20.43
N ASP A 165 9.65 10.26 20.30
CA ASP A 165 8.29 10.57 20.71
C ASP A 165 7.34 10.90 19.54
N GLU A 166 7.85 10.90 18.31
CA GLU A 166 7.08 11.17 17.10
C GLU A 166 7.25 10.01 16.10
N MET A 167 6.19 9.70 15.36
CA MET A 167 6.28 8.76 14.24
C MET A 167 7.17 9.37 13.14
N ILE A 168 8.03 8.55 12.54
CA ILE A 168 8.87 8.96 11.43
C ILE A 168 7.97 9.19 10.20
N GLY A 169 7.95 10.42 9.70
CA GLY A 169 7.20 10.80 8.50
C GLY A 169 8.11 10.94 7.28
N LEU A 170 7.71 10.34 6.16
CA LEU A 170 8.28 10.55 4.84
C LEU A 170 7.34 11.44 4.04
N THR A 171 7.52 12.76 4.13
CA THR A 171 6.68 13.73 3.40
C THR A 171 7.21 13.95 1.99
N ILE A 172 6.33 13.75 1.00
CA ILE A 172 6.60 13.99 -0.42
C ILE A 172 5.52 14.89 -1.03
N GLU A 173 5.92 15.70 -2.01
CA GLU A 173 5.02 16.40 -2.92
C GLU A 173 5.13 15.77 -4.32
N LEU A 174 4.00 15.49 -4.94
CA LEU A 174 3.89 14.94 -6.28
C LEU A 174 3.39 16.02 -7.25
N SER A 175 4.12 16.25 -8.34
CA SER A 175 3.63 17.00 -9.49
C SER A 175 2.89 16.06 -10.45
N VAL A 176 1.68 16.44 -10.83
CA VAL A 176 0.83 15.66 -11.74
C VAL A 176 1.01 16.14 -13.18
N TYR A 177 1.12 15.18 -14.10
CA TYR A 177 1.26 15.39 -15.54
C TYR A 177 0.10 14.74 -16.31
N PRO A 178 -0.26 15.27 -17.49
CA PRO A 178 -1.17 14.59 -18.40
C PRO A 178 -0.59 13.24 -18.85
N ALA A 179 -1.46 12.24 -18.98
CA ALA A 179 -1.11 10.91 -19.46
C ALA A 179 -0.45 10.96 -20.86
N GLY A 180 0.79 10.52 -20.92
CA GLY A 180 1.65 10.44 -22.10
C GLY A 180 1.46 9.15 -22.89
N GLU A 181 2.53 8.74 -23.58
CA GLU A 181 2.51 7.63 -24.55
C GLU A 181 2.17 6.27 -23.92
N SER A 182 2.46 6.06 -22.63
CA SER A 182 2.08 4.82 -21.93
C SER A 182 0.58 4.58 -21.87
N TYR A 183 -0.23 5.59 -22.21
CA TYR A 183 -1.69 5.53 -22.23
C TYR A 183 -2.28 5.64 -23.65
N GLU A 184 -1.47 5.48 -24.70
CA GLU A 184 -1.95 5.56 -26.08
C GLU A 184 -3.09 4.56 -26.35
N GLY A 185 -4.11 5.01 -27.08
CA GLY A 185 -5.32 4.22 -27.33
C GLY A 185 -6.27 4.03 -26.13
N LYS A 186 -5.98 4.63 -24.97
CA LYS A 186 -6.88 4.63 -23.80
C LYS A 186 -7.59 5.96 -23.65
N GLU A 187 -8.80 5.95 -23.08
CA GLU A 187 -9.55 7.19 -22.76
C GLU A 187 -8.78 8.13 -21.82
N SER A 188 -7.86 7.58 -21.03
CA SER A 188 -7.01 8.34 -20.13
C SER A 188 -5.96 9.20 -20.85
N ARG A 189 -5.66 8.96 -22.14
CA ARG A 189 -4.63 9.69 -22.89
C ARG A 189 -4.88 11.20 -22.87
N GLY A 190 -3.87 11.98 -22.51
CA GLY A 190 -3.95 13.44 -22.37
C GLY A 190 -4.76 13.92 -21.16
N LYS A 191 -5.33 13.03 -20.34
CA LYS A 191 -5.98 13.36 -19.07
C LYS A 191 -4.98 13.25 -17.92
N SER A 192 -5.10 14.09 -16.91
CA SER A 192 -4.22 14.06 -15.72
C SER A 192 -4.79 13.17 -14.61
N THR A 193 -6.10 13.23 -14.40
CA THR A 193 -6.78 12.52 -13.29
C THR A 193 -8.12 11.96 -13.69
N PHE A 194 -8.55 10.91 -13.00
CA PHE A 194 -9.87 10.31 -13.10
C PHE A 194 -10.49 10.17 -11.71
N TRP A 195 -11.70 10.71 -11.54
CA TRP A 195 -12.41 10.77 -10.26
C TRP A 195 -13.62 9.86 -10.29
N GLN A 196 -13.83 9.14 -9.19
CA GLN A 196 -14.95 8.23 -9.02
C GLN A 196 -15.55 8.45 -7.63
N PHE A 197 -16.87 8.38 -7.54
CA PHE A 197 -17.63 8.60 -6.31
C PHE A 197 -18.70 7.53 -6.17
N THR A 198 -18.95 7.08 -4.95
CA THR A 198 -20.08 6.20 -4.61
C THR A 198 -20.64 6.57 -3.24
N ASP A 199 -21.94 6.36 -3.07
CA ASP A 199 -22.70 6.50 -1.82
C ASP A 199 -22.92 5.15 -1.11
N SER A 200 -22.37 4.06 -1.66
CA SER A 200 -22.58 2.70 -1.17
C SER A 200 -21.30 1.85 -1.12
N TRP A 201 -20.20 2.42 -0.61
CA TRP A 201 -18.97 1.73 -0.24
C TRP A 201 -19.20 0.56 0.75
N GLY A 202 -20.33 0.55 1.47
CA GLY A 202 -20.73 -0.49 2.43
C GLY A 202 -22.07 -1.19 2.14
N GLY A 203 -22.66 -1.04 0.95
CA GLY A 203 -23.96 -1.62 0.59
C GLY A 203 -23.96 -3.16 0.49
N GLY A 204 -23.96 -3.85 1.63
CA GLY A 204 -24.35 -5.25 1.79
C GLY A 204 -23.29 -6.34 1.64
N ASN A 205 -22.10 -6.08 1.07
CA ASN A 205 -21.06 -7.12 0.93
C ASN A 205 -19.60 -6.62 0.93
N VAL A 206 -19.33 -5.38 1.36
CA VAL A 206 -17.99 -4.80 1.26
C VAL A 206 -17.51 -4.38 2.65
N ARG A 207 -16.69 -5.24 3.24
CA ARG A 207 -15.90 -4.90 4.43
C ARG A 207 -14.59 -4.27 3.99
N SER A 208 -14.39 -3.05 4.44
CA SER A 208 -13.11 -2.36 4.63
C SER A 208 -12.41 -1.77 3.41
N THR A 209 -12.00 -0.51 3.57
CA THR A 209 -10.86 0.12 2.87
C THR A 209 -9.53 -0.59 3.07
N THR A 210 -9.51 -1.60 3.93
CA THR A 210 -8.44 -2.58 4.09
C THR A 210 -8.58 -3.75 3.10
N ASP A 211 -8.79 -3.48 1.81
CA ASP A 211 -8.59 -4.53 0.81
C ASP A 211 -7.09 -4.64 0.50
N GLY A 212 -6.47 -5.68 1.07
CA GLY A 212 -5.29 -6.33 0.50
C GLY A 212 -3.97 -6.31 1.29
N SER A 213 -3.91 -5.79 2.51
CA SER A 213 -2.89 -6.23 3.46
C SER A 213 -3.59 -6.71 4.72
N SER A 214 -4.29 -7.85 4.61
CA SER A 214 -4.32 -8.74 5.77
C SER A 214 -2.85 -9.00 6.08
N THR A 215 -2.40 -8.45 7.20
CA THR A 215 -1.07 -8.70 7.74
C THR A 215 -0.78 -10.17 7.58
N LEU A 216 0.30 -10.50 6.87
CA LEU A 216 0.69 -11.88 6.68
C LEU A 216 0.68 -12.57 8.05
N ALA A 217 0.07 -13.75 8.12
CA ALA A 217 -0.02 -14.52 9.35
C ALA A 217 0.03 -16.01 9.03
N VAL A 218 0.63 -16.78 9.94
CA VAL A 218 0.54 -18.24 9.93
C VAL A 218 -0.84 -18.63 10.47
N ALA A 219 -1.67 -19.19 9.61
CA ALA A 219 -3.05 -19.57 9.93
C ALA A 219 -3.13 -20.95 10.61
N THR A 220 -2.10 -21.78 10.47
CA THR A 220 -2.02 -23.05 11.21
C THR A 220 -1.87 -22.77 12.70
N ASP A 221 -2.83 -23.23 13.50
CA ASP A 221 -2.77 -23.16 14.98
C ASP A 221 -2.08 -24.38 15.59
N ALA A 222 -2.31 -25.56 15.00
CA ALA A 222 -1.74 -26.83 15.43
C ALA A 222 -1.49 -27.73 14.22
N LEU A 223 -0.51 -28.62 14.35
CA LEU A 223 -0.24 -29.70 13.41
C LEU A 223 -0.85 -31.00 13.96
N PRO A 224 -1.33 -31.92 13.11
CA PRO A 224 -1.76 -33.25 13.57
C PRO A 224 -0.61 -34.00 14.25
N ASP A 225 -0.93 -34.81 15.24
CA ASP A 225 0.05 -35.66 15.91
C ASP A 225 0.67 -36.64 14.89
N ALA A 226 1.98 -36.83 14.98
CA ALA A 226 2.70 -37.82 14.18
C ALA A 226 2.93 -39.10 15.01
N ALA A 227 3.06 -40.24 14.34
CA ALA A 227 3.38 -41.51 14.99
C ALA A 227 4.76 -42.02 14.55
N VAL A 228 5.53 -42.59 15.49
CA VAL A 228 6.84 -43.17 15.21
C VAL A 228 6.73 -44.26 14.14
N GLY A 229 7.57 -44.18 13.11
CA GLY A 229 7.60 -45.14 12.01
C GLY A 229 6.45 -45.03 11.01
N ALA A 230 5.48 -44.13 11.22
CA ALA A 230 4.39 -43.86 10.28
C ALA A 230 4.75 -42.71 9.32
N ALA A 231 4.27 -42.79 8.08
CA ALA A 231 4.40 -41.68 7.14
C ALA A 231 3.53 -40.50 7.60
N TYR A 232 4.14 -39.32 7.69
CA TYR A 232 3.50 -38.09 8.12
C TYR A 232 3.54 -37.04 7.00
N SER A 233 2.45 -36.29 6.83
CA SER A 233 2.37 -35.16 5.91
C SER A 233 1.31 -34.17 6.38
N ALA A 234 1.73 -32.92 6.61
CA ALA A 234 0.85 -31.83 6.99
C ALA A 234 1.24 -30.55 6.25
N GLN A 235 0.22 -29.77 5.86
CA GLN A 235 0.38 -28.52 5.12
C GLN A 235 0.20 -27.34 6.06
N LEU A 236 1.18 -26.45 6.10
CA LEU A 236 1.06 -25.14 6.73
C LEU A 236 0.22 -24.21 5.85
N ALA A 237 -0.64 -23.43 6.49
CA ALA A 237 -1.49 -22.44 5.85
C ALA A 237 -1.10 -21.04 6.30
N ALA A 238 -1.08 -20.10 5.36
CA ALA A 238 -0.93 -18.68 5.64
C ALA A 238 -2.20 -17.94 5.23
N THR A 239 -2.49 -16.86 5.94
CA THR A 239 -3.52 -15.90 5.58
C THR A 239 -2.87 -14.55 5.32
N GLY A 240 -3.41 -13.84 4.35
CA GLY A 240 -2.92 -12.52 3.98
C GLY A 240 -1.57 -12.49 3.28
N GLY A 241 -0.99 -11.31 3.16
CA GLY A 241 0.07 -11.04 2.20
C GLY A 241 -0.28 -11.40 0.75
N THR A 242 0.72 -11.42 -0.11
CA THR A 242 0.61 -11.69 -1.55
C THR A 242 1.34 -12.99 -1.91
N ALA A 243 0.63 -13.98 -2.46
CA ALA A 243 1.24 -15.20 -2.97
C ALA A 243 2.26 -14.93 -4.11
N PRO A 244 3.27 -15.80 -4.33
CA PRO A 244 3.55 -17.06 -3.63
C PRO A 244 4.13 -16.89 -2.22
N TYR A 245 3.87 -17.88 -1.37
CA TYR A 245 4.44 -17.99 -0.03
C TYR A 245 5.66 -18.91 0.00
N ARG A 246 6.66 -18.54 0.80
CA ARG A 246 7.85 -19.34 1.10
C ARG A 246 7.95 -19.60 2.59
N TRP A 247 8.08 -20.86 2.96
CA TRP A 247 8.13 -21.30 4.36
C TRP A 247 9.54 -21.69 4.78
N ALA A 248 9.88 -21.35 6.03
CA ALA A 248 11.13 -21.72 6.67
C ALA A 248 10.91 -21.95 8.17
N ILE A 249 11.88 -22.61 8.81
CA ILE A 249 11.96 -22.68 10.28
C ILE A 249 12.74 -21.46 10.75
N ASP A 250 12.11 -20.64 11.59
CA ASP A 250 12.70 -19.43 12.18
C ASP A 250 13.49 -19.78 13.45
N ALA A 251 12.96 -20.71 14.25
CA ALA A 251 13.57 -21.21 15.48
C ALA A 251 13.06 -22.63 15.82
N GLY A 252 13.87 -23.39 16.57
CA GLY A 252 13.59 -24.79 16.92
C GLY A 252 14.04 -25.77 15.84
N THR A 253 13.76 -27.05 16.05
CA THR A 253 14.07 -28.13 15.11
C THR A 253 12.89 -29.10 15.01
N LEU A 254 12.59 -29.58 13.82
CA LEU A 254 11.60 -30.64 13.66
C LEU A 254 12.09 -31.94 14.30
N PRO A 255 11.17 -32.80 14.81
CA PRO A 255 11.49 -34.15 15.24
C PRO A 255 12.26 -34.94 14.18
N ALA A 256 13.16 -35.81 14.63
CA ALA A 256 14.04 -36.57 13.75
C ALA A 256 13.22 -37.39 12.73
N GLY A 257 13.57 -37.24 11.44
CA GLY A 257 12.87 -37.91 10.34
C GLY A 257 11.79 -37.07 9.65
N LEU A 258 11.52 -35.85 10.13
CA LEU A 258 10.64 -34.87 9.49
C LEU A 258 11.43 -33.74 8.83
N THR A 259 10.90 -33.21 7.72
CA THR A 259 11.46 -32.06 7.01
C THR A 259 10.36 -31.08 6.60
N LEU A 260 10.71 -29.79 6.49
CA LEU A 260 9.84 -28.74 5.94
C LEU A 260 10.27 -28.42 4.51
N SER A 261 9.31 -28.42 3.59
CA SER A 261 9.51 -27.90 2.23
C SER A 261 9.22 -26.40 2.16
N GLU A 262 9.79 -25.72 1.17
CA GLU A 262 9.57 -24.28 0.94
C GLU A 262 8.09 -23.94 0.63
N ALA A 263 7.31 -24.93 0.16
CA ALA A 263 5.87 -24.83 -0.06
C ALA A 263 5.03 -24.97 1.22
N GLY A 264 5.66 -25.19 2.38
CA GLY A 264 4.98 -25.30 3.67
C GLY A 264 4.51 -26.71 4.04
N VAL A 265 4.96 -27.76 3.34
CA VAL A 265 4.65 -29.14 3.72
C VAL A 265 5.68 -29.65 4.72
N VAL A 266 5.23 -30.03 5.93
CA VAL A 266 6.00 -30.83 6.89
C VAL A 266 5.74 -32.30 6.60
N SER A 267 6.78 -33.07 6.31
CA SER A 267 6.61 -34.48 5.93
C SER A 267 7.82 -35.35 6.26
N GLY A 268 7.58 -36.65 6.38
CA GLY A 268 8.63 -37.64 6.60
C GLY A 268 8.14 -38.85 7.39
N THR A 269 9.06 -39.50 8.10
CA THR A 269 8.75 -40.64 8.97
C THR A 269 9.51 -40.43 10.28
N PRO A 270 8.83 -40.01 11.37
CA PRO A 270 9.47 -39.79 12.65
C PRO A 270 10.15 -41.06 13.17
N THR A 271 11.33 -40.93 13.76
CA THR A 271 12.12 -42.08 14.24
C THR A 271 12.12 -42.24 15.76
N ALA A 272 11.62 -41.27 16.50
CA ALA A 272 11.52 -41.28 17.96
C ALA A 272 10.36 -40.39 18.43
N GLU A 273 9.85 -40.67 19.64
CA GLU A 273 8.89 -39.80 20.32
C GLU A 273 9.52 -38.43 20.59
N ALA A 274 8.74 -37.37 20.47
CA ALA A 274 9.20 -36.00 20.63
C ALA A 274 8.02 -35.07 20.92
N LEU A 275 8.29 -34.00 21.66
CA LEU A 275 7.39 -32.86 21.84
C LEU A 275 8.24 -31.61 21.67
N GLU A 276 8.16 -30.99 20.50
CA GLU A 276 9.06 -29.91 20.11
C GLU A 276 8.28 -28.65 19.74
N ASP A 277 8.74 -27.52 20.27
CA ASP A 277 8.25 -26.20 19.91
C ASP A 277 8.99 -25.69 18.65
N VAL A 278 8.28 -25.59 17.52
CA VAL A 278 8.87 -25.14 16.26
C VAL A 278 8.24 -23.83 15.82
N THR A 279 9.09 -22.82 15.59
CA THR A 279 8.64 -21.53 15.05
C THR A 279 8.72 -21.55 13.55
N PHE A 280 7.56 -21.56 12.89
CA PHE A 280 7.45 -21.49 11.44
C PHE A 280 7.34 -20.05 10.98
N ARG A 281 8.11 -19.69 9.97
CA ARG A 281 8.07 -18.40 9.28
C ARG A 281 7.50 -18.57 7.89
N VAL A 282 6.57 -17.69 7.52
CA VAL A 282 6.10 -17.50 6.15
C VAL A 282 6.58 -16.14 5.63
N THR A 283 7.05 -16.13 4.39
CA THR A 283 7.40 -14.91 3.64
C THR A 283 6.56 -14.86 2.37
N ASP A 284 5.96 -13.70 2.08
CA ASP A 284 5.16 -13.51 0.87
C ASP A 284 5.98 -12.91 -0.31
N LYS A 285 5.34 -12.72 -1.47
CA LYS A 285 5.97 -12.18 -2.68
C LYS A 285 6.43 -10.72 -2.52
N ASP A 286 5.83 -9.97 -1.63
CA ASP A 286 6.16 -8.57 -1.36
C ASP A 286 7.10 -8.44 -0.13
N SER A 287 7.64 -9.58 0.34
CA SER A 287 8.59 -9.72 1.43
C SER A 287 8.04 -9.32 2.81
N LEU A 288 6.73 -9.40 2.99
CA LEU A 288 6.13 -9.45 4.32
C LEU A 288 6.49 -10.77 4.99
N ILE A 289 6.70 -10.72 6.30
CA ILE A 289 7.13 -11.86 7.11
C ILE A 289 6.16 -12.02 8.28
N ALA A 290 5.81 -13.27 8.57
CA ALA A 290 5.10 -13.63 9.79
C ALA A 290 5.64 -14.94 10.36
N SER A 291 5.75 -15.00 11.68
CA SER A 291 6.21 -16.19 12.39
C SER A 291 5.19 -16.62 13.43
N LYS A 292 5.09 -17.94 13.66
CA LYS A 292 4.26 -18.51 14.71
C LYS A 292 4.87 -19.80 15.23
N GLN A 293 4.90 -19.93 16.54
CA GLN A 293 5.30 -21.16 17.23
C GLN A 293 4.13 -22.14 17.24
N ILE A 294 4.43 -23.38 16.84
CA ILE A 294 3.49 -24.50 16.85
C ILE A 294 4.21 -25.67 17.52
N GLU A 295 3.57 -26.26 18.52
CA GLU A 295 4.04 -27.49 19.16
C GLU A 295 3.73 -28.68 18.24
N LEU A 296 4.70 -29.59 18.09
CA LEU A 296 4.53 -30.81 17.31
C LEU A 296 4.84 -32.02 18.19
N GLU A 297 3.82 -32.86 18.38
CA GLU A 297 3.90 -34.10 19.15
C GLU A 297 4.11 -35.31 18.22
N VAL A 298 5.02 -36.20 18.63
CA VAL A 298 5.24 -37.52 18.05
C VAL A 298 5.03 -38.57 19.11
N THR A 299 4.03 -39.44 18.91
CA THR A 299 3.70 -40.54 19.82
C THR A 299 4.18 -41.88 19.27
N ALA A 300 4.33 -42.90 20.12
CA ALA A 300 4.58 -44.28 19.69
C ALA A 300 3.46 -44.90 18.85
#